data_AF-A0A9D2ZYM8-F1
#
_entry.id   AF-A0A9D2ZYM8-F1
#
_cell.length_a   1.000
_cell.length_b   1.000
_cell.length_c   1.000
_cell.angle_alpha   90.00
_cell.angle_beta   90.00
_cell.angle_gamma   90.00
#
_symmetry.space_group_name_H-M   'P 1'
#
loop_
_entity.id
_entity.type
_entity.pdbx_description
1 polymer ?
#
loop_
_entity_poly.entity_id
_entity_poly.type
_entity_poly.pdbx_seq_one_letter_code
_entity_poly.pdbx_strand_id
1 'polypeptide(L)'
;MNKKYRKPLQGTPLEYYDVRQAVEDIQPGAYAKLPYTSKVLAEQLVRRCDSAILEQSLKELIYRKQDHDFPWYPARVVCHDILGQTALVDLAGLRDAIAEQGGD
;
A
#
# COMPACT_ATOMS: atom_id res chain seq x y z
N MET A 1 -0.52 9.20 -6.56
CA MET A 1 -1.49 8.44 -5.76
C MET A 1 -2.67 8.08 -6.65
N ASN A 2 -3.08 6.81 -6.71
CA ASN A 2 -4.11 6.35 -7.63
C ASN A 2 -5.46 7.02 -7.33
N LYS A 3 -6.21 7.40 -8.37
CA LYS A 3 -7.57 7.97 -8.26
C LYS A 3 -8.66 7.07 -8.86
N LYS A 4 -8.29 6.10 -9.72
CA LYS A 4 -9.22 5.29 -10.52
C LYS A 4 -10.32 4.59 -9.72
N TYR A 5 -9.99 4.09 -8.53
CA TYR A 5 -10.92 3.32 -7.68
C TYR A 5 -11.32 4.05 -6.39
N ARG A 6 -11.08 5.36 -6.31
CA ARG A 6 -11.42 6.14 -5.12
C ARG A 6 -12.91 6.49 -5.15
N LYS A 7 -13.65 6.14 -4.09
CA LYS A 7 -15.09 6.36 -3.97
C LYS A 7 -15.44 7.07 -2.67
N PRO A 8 -16.50 7.89 -2.65
CA PRO A 8 -17.01 8.48 -1.41
C PRO A 8 -17.62 7.38 -0.53
N LEU A 9 -17.40 7.49 0.78
CA LEU A 9 -18.08 6.66 1.77
C LEU A 9 -19.41 7.32 2.13
N GLN A 10 -20.52 6.65 1.81
CA GLN A 10 -21.88 7.19 1.94
C GLN A 10 -22.16 7.72 3.36
N GLY A 11 -22.73 8.93 3.43
CA GLY A 11 -23.07 9.58 4.71
C GLY A 11 -21.88 10.20 5.45
N THR A 12 -20.68 10.23 4.85
CA THR A 12 -19.48 10.81 5.46
C THR A 12 -18.73 11.68 4.44
N PRO A 13 -17.84 12.60 4.88
CA PRO A 13 -16.92 13.30 3.99
C PRO A 13 -15.70 12.45 3.59
N LEU A 14 -15.65 11.17 4.00
CA LEU A 14 -14.51 10.30 3.80
C LEU A 14 -14.57 9.62 2.43
N GLU A 15 -13.40 9.23 1.94
CA GLU A 15 -13.24 8.43 0.73
C GLU A 15 -12.56 7.10 1.06
N TYR A 16 -12.81 6.09 0.23
CA TYR A 16 -12.14 4.78 0.32
C TYR A 16 -11.75 4.29 -1.07
N TYR A 17 -10.86 3.30 -1.11
CA TYR A 17 -10.47 2.62 -2.35
C TYR A 17 -11.31 1.36 -2.55
N ASP A 18 -12.05 1.30 -3.66
CA ASP A 18 -12.86 0.13 -4.02
C ASP A 18 -11.99 -0.98 -4.62
N VAL A 19 -11.37 -1.75 -3.73
CA VAL A 19 -10.54 -2.91 -4.07
C VAL A 19 -11.34 -3.98 -4.80
N ARG A 20 -12.64 -4.11 -4.49
CA ARG A 20 -13.48 -5.10 -5.17
C ARG A 20 -13.57 -4.76 -6.65
N GLN A 21 -13.91 -3.52 -6.98
CA GLN A 21 -13.96 -3.10 -8.37
C GLN A 21 -12.60 -3.29 -9.06
N ALA A 22 -11.50 -2.91 -8.40
CA ALA A 22 -10.16 -3.06 -8.97
C ALA A 22 -9.79 -4.51 -9.34
N VAL A 23 -10.22 -5.48 -8.52
CA VAL A 23 -9.98 -6.91 -8.76
C VAL A 23 -10.94 -7.47 -9.81
N GLU A 24 -12.21 -7.10 -9.75
CA GLU A 24 -13.26 -7.58 -10.66
C GLU A 24 -13.05 -7.07 -12.10
N ASP A 25 -12.50 -5.86 -12.27
CA ASP A 25 -12.10 -5.31 -13.58
C ASP A 25 -10.98 -6.14 -14.24
N ILE A 26 -10.17 -6.88 -13.47
CA ILE A 26 -9.11 -7.76 -13.98
C ILE A 26 -9.67 -9.16 -14.25
N GLN A 27 -10.37 -9.73 -13.27
CA GLN A 27 -10.99 -11.04 -13.40
C GLN A 27 -12.34 -11.06 -12.65
N PRO A 28 -13.46 -11.17 -13.38
CA PRO A 28 -14.78 -11.32 -12.77
C PRO A 28 -14.86 -12.55 -11.84
N GLY A 29 -15.43 -12.35 -10.66
CA GLY A 29 -15.59 -13.32 -9.59
C GLY A 29 -14.32 -13.61 -8.79
N ALA A 30 -13.19 -12.95 -9.08
CA ALA A 30 -11.94 -13.18 -8.36
C ALA A 30 -11.98 -12.64 -6.93
N TYR A 31 -12.62 -11.50 -6.69
CA TYR A 31 -12.60 -10.86 -5.37
C TYR A 31 -13.25 -11.75 -4.30
N ALA A 32 -14.32 -12.48 -4.68
CA ALA A 32 -14.99 -13.43 -3.81
C ALA A 32 -14.07 -14.60 -3.38
N LYS A 33 -13.12 -14.99 -4.24
CA LYS A 33 -12.19 -16.12 -4.04
C LYS A 33 -10.91 -15.73 -3.31
N LEU A 34 -10.63 -14.43 -3.17
CA LEU A 34 -9.42 -13.95 -2.48
C LEU A 34 -9.49 -14.23 -0.97
N PRO A 35 -8.40 -14.79 -0.39
CA PRO A 35 -8.22 -14.82 1.06
C PRO A 35 -8.29 -13.41 1.65
N TYR A 36 -8.72 -13.31 2.91
CA TYR A 36 -8.87 -11.99 3.55
C TYR A 36 -7.54 -11.24 3.66
N THR A 37 -6.43 -11.95 3.88
CA THR A 37 -5.07 -11.40 3.86
C THR A 37 -4.75 -10.75 2.50
N SER A 38 -5.04 -11.43 1.39
CA SER A 38 -4.85 -10.89 0.04
C SER A 38 -5.73 -9.66 -0.23
N LYS A 39 -6.92 -9.57 0.37
CA LYS A 39 -7.76 -8.36 0.26
C LYS A 39 -7.12 -7.15 0.93
N VAL A 40 -6.44 -7.35 2.07
CA VAL A 40 -5.66 -6.29 2.74
C VAL A 40 -4.44 -5.88 1.91
N LEU A 41 -3.71 -6.86 1.36
CA LEU A 41 -2.58 -6.58 0.45
C LEU A 41 -3.05 -5.82 -0.80
N ALA A 42 -4.18 -6.21 -1.39
CA ALA A 42 -4.73 -5.56 -2.57
C ALA A 42 -5.17 -4.11 -2.28
N GLU A 43 -5.67 -3.80 -1.08
CA GLU A 43 -6.03 -2.42 -0.70
C GLU A 43 -4.84 -1.46 -0.80
N GLN A 44 -3.72 -1.82 -0.17
CA GLN A 44 -2.58 -0.92 -0.20
C GLN A 44 -1.96 -0.80 -1.59
N LEU A 45 -2.05 -1.86 -2.41
CA LEU A 45 -1.63 -1.78 -3.80
C LEU A 45 -2.50 -0.77 -4.55
N VAL A 46 -3.82 -0.91 -4.47
CA VAL A 46 -4.76 0.02 -5.11
C VAL A 46 -4.54 1.46 -4.64
N ARG A 47 -4.25 1.68 -3.35
CA ARG A 47 -4.05 3.01 -2.78
C ARG A 47 -2.69 3.65 -3.09
N ARG A 48 -1.59 2.89 -3.04
CA ARG A 48 -0.22 3.41 -3.04
C ARG A 48 0.70 2.90 -4.14
N CYS A 49 0.41 1.75 -4.75
CA CYS A 49 1.25 1.20 -5.81
C CYS A 49 1.27 2.13 -7.03
N ASP A 50 2.41 2.17 -7.73
CA ASP A 50 2.48 2.86 -9.00
C ASP A 50 1.47 2.26 -9.98
N SER A 51 0.70 3.13 -10.64
CA SER A 51 -0.25 2.75 -11.69
C SER A 51 0.34 1.88 -12.78
N ALA A 52 1.64 2.03 -13.08
CA ALA A 52 2.32 1.26 -14.13
C ALA A 52 2.44 -0.24 -13.79
N ILE A 53 2.53 -0.60 -12.50
CA ILE A 53 2.70 -1.99 -12.05
C ILE A 53 1.48 -2.52 -11.28
N LEU A 54 0.49 -1.67 -10.98
CA LEU A 54 -0.69 -2.03 -10.19
C LEU A 54 -1.41 -3.27 -10.71
N GLU A 55 -1.69 -3.33 -12.01
CA GLU A 55 -2.41 -4.47 -12.59
C GLU A 55 -1.61 -5.77 -12.45
N GLN A 56 -0.30 -5.72 -12.70
CA GLN A 56 0.59 -6.87 -12.56
C GLN A 56 0.65 -7.34 -11.10
N SER A 57 0.82 -6.42 -10.13
CA SER A 57 0.81 -6.75 -8.71
C SER A 57 -0.52 -7.35 -8.25
N LEU A 58 -1.65 -6.85 -8.75
CA LEU A 58 -2.97 -7.43 -8.45
C LEU A 58 -3.13 -8.84 -9.05
N LYS A 59 -2.58 -9.08 -10.24
CA LYS A 59 -2.57 -10.42 -10.87
C LYS A 59 -1.80 -11.44 -10.05
N GLU A 60 -0.69 -11.06 -9.41
CA GLU A 60 0.03 -11.95 -8.48
C GLU A 60 -0.89 -12.46 -7.36
N LEU A 61 -1.70 -11.57 -6.77
CA LEU A 61 -2.67 -11.94 -5.72
C LEU A 61 -3.86 -12.74 -6.26
N ILE A 62 -4.42 -12.35 -7.41
CA ILE A 62 -5.59 -12.99 -8.02
C ILE A 62 -5.28 -14.41 -8.46
N TYR A 63 -4.15 -14.60 -9.13
CA TYR A 63 -3.73 -15.89 -9.67
C TYR A 63 -2.87 -16.71 -8.70
N ARG A 64 -2.55 -16.16 -7.52
CA ARG A 64 -1.68 -16.77 -6.50
C ARG A 64 -0.31 -17.15 -7.07
N LYS A 65 0.27 -16.21 -7.81
CA LYS A 65 1.59 -16.32 -8.42
C LYS A 65 2.65 -15.64 -7.54
N GLN A 66 3.90 -15.96 -7.83
CA GLN A 66 5.09 -15.37 -7.20
C GLN A 66 6.12 -15.02 -8.29
N ASP A 67 5.62 -14.62 -9.46
CA ASP A 67 6.45 -14.34 -10.63
C ASP A 67 7.12 -12.96 -10.50
N HIS A 68 6.48 -12.04 -9.77
CA HIS A 68 6.92 -10.66 -9.59
C HIS A 68 6.72 -10.16 -8.16
N ASP A 69 7.71 -9.41 -7.66
CA ASP A 69 7.57 -8.68 -6.40
C ASP A 69 6.65 -7.46 -6.56
N PHE A 70 6.02 -7.07 -5.47
CA PHE A 70 5.19 -5.87 -5.39
C PHE A 70 5.42 -5.13 -4.07
N PRO A 71 5.22 -3.79 -4.05
CA PRO A 71 5.48 -3.02 -2.84
C PRO A 71 4.45 -3.31 -1.74
N TRP A 72 4.90 -3.24 -0.49
CA TRP A 72 4.05 -3.29 0.69
C TRP A 72 4.22 -2.02 1.52
N TYR A 73 3.12 -1.26 1.66
CA TYR A 73 3.08 -0.04 2.47
C TYR A 73 2.22 -0.26 3.73
N PRO A 74 2.82 -0.68 4.86
CA PRO A 74 2.08 -0.86 6.10
C PRO A 74 1.48 0.47 6.58
N ALA A 75 0.34 0.40 7.27
CA ALA A 75 -0.35 1.59 7.78
C ALA A 75 0.38 2.26 8.96
N ARG A 76 1.18 1.50 9.71
CA ARG A 76 1.94 1.95 10.88
C ARG A 76 3.09 0.99 11.16
N VAL A 77 4.13 1.51 11.81
CA VAL A 77 5.26 0.74 12.33
C VAL A 77 5.21 0.83 13.85
N VAL A 78 5.39 -0.30 14.53
CA VAL A 78 5.51 -0.35 15.99
C VAL A 78 6.93 -0.75 16.30
N CYS A 79 7.65 0.11 17.00
CA CYS A 79 9.03 -0.14 17.39
C CYS A 79 9.08 -0.68 18.83
N HIS A 80 9.83 -1.76 19.03
CA HIS A 80 10.16 -2.24 20.37
C HIS A 80 11.31 -1.40 20.95
N ASP A 81 11.32 -1.17 22.27
CA ASP A 81 12.20 -0.24 22.99
C ASP A 81 13.59 -0.01 22.34
N ILE A 82 14.51 -0.96 22.47
CA ILE A 82 15.90 -0.81 21.99
C ILE A 82 15.99 -0.56 20.48
N LEU A 83 15.19 -1.25 19.67
CA LEU A 83 15.19 -1.06 18.20
C LEU A 83 14.52 0.25 17.77
N GLY A 84 13.58 0.75 18.58
CA GLY A 84 12.96 2.05 18.37
C GLY A 84 13.92 3.19 18.65
N GLN A 85 14.74 3.07 19.68
CA GLN A 85 15.77 4.06 19.99
C GLN A 85 16.80 4.16 18.86
N THR A 86 17.30 3.04 18.33
CA THR A 86 18.25 3.08 17.20
C THR A 86 17.63 3.72 15.96
N ALA A 87 16.38 3.40 15.64
CA ALA A 87 15.68 4.02 14.51
C ALA A 87 15.48 5.55 14.69
N LEU A 88 15.26 6.02 15.91
CA LEU A 88 15.15 7.46 16.20
C LEU A 88 16.48 8.18 16.07
N VAL A 89 17.59 7.56 16.49
CA VAL A 89 18.94 8.11 16.32
C VAL A 89 19.29 8.21 14.84
N ASP A 90 18.95 7.19 14.03
CA ASP A 90 19.15 7.24 12.59
C ASP A 90 18.35 8.39 11.93
N LEU A 91 17.08 8.58 12.34
CA LEU A 91 16.26 9.69 11.87
C LEU A 91 16.85 11.07 12.25
N ALA A 92 17.45 11.18 13.45
CA ALA A 92 18.14 12.41 13.86
C ALA A 92 19.38 12.67 13.00
N GLY A 93 20.21 11.65 12.75
CA GLY A 93 21.38 11.79 11.88
C GLY A 93 21.01 12.14 10.43
N LEU A 94 19.92 11.58 9.89
CA LEU A 94 19.41 11.94 8.57
C LEU A 94 18.95 13.41 8.52
N ARG A 95 18.33 13.91 9.59
CA ARG A 95 17.91 15.31 9.68
C ARG A 95 19.11 16.25 9.66
N ASP A 96 20.16 15.95 10.43
CA ASP A 96 21.38 16.76 10.45
C ASP A 96 22.04 16.79 9.06
N ALA A 97 22.12 15.64 8.39
CA ALA A 97 22.68 15.56 7.03
C ALA A 97 21.88 16.35 5.98
N ILE A 98 20.55 16.42 6.09
CA ILE A 98 19.70 17.22 5.20
C ILE A 98 19.89 18.72 5.48
N ALA A 99 19.97 19.11 6.75
CA ALA A 99 20.18 20.49 7.15
C ALA A 99 21.54 21.04 6.68
N GLU A 100 22.60 20.22 6.75
CA GLU A 100 23.93 20.56 6.21
C GLU A 100 23.92 20.82 4.69
N GLN A 101 23.00 20.16 3.97
CA GLN A 101 22.79 20.36 2.53
C GLN A 101 21.83 21.52 2.22
N GLY A 102 21.34 22.25 3.24
CA GLY A 102 20.43 23.37 3.10
C GLY A 102 18.97 22.98 2.84
N GLY A 103 18.59 21.73 3.11
CA GLY A 103 17.21 21.25 3.08
C GLY A 103 16.47 21.49 4.40
N ASP A 104 15.17 21.20 4.38
CA ASP A 104 14.30 21.09 5.57
C ASP A 104 14.14 19.62 5.98
#